data_AF-A0AA40SWG8-F1
#
_entry.id   AF-A0AA40SWG8-F1
#
_cell.length_a   1.000
_cell.length_b   1.000
_cell.length_c   1.000
_cell.angle_alpha   90.00
_cell.angle_beta   90.00
_cell.angle_gamma   90.00
#
_symmetry.space_group_name_H-M   'P 1'
#
loop_
_entity.id
_entity.type
_entity.pdbx_description
1 polymer ?
#
loop_
_entity_poly.entity_id
_entity_poly.type
_entity_poly.pdbx_seq_one_letter_code
_entity_poly.pdbx_strand_id
1 'polypeptide(L)'
;MKKIQDNYKNLISLKSLLQPATVTTAIVPLQPQQEKIISDWERLVAQTERINQMAKELEGAILELKTIASTFKTQHPLVREELCNNICQYFVVGVPCVKQKPDESFILTMRKVDLFRAEREAGLLAHQLRQQTKKRLASQQHRKNKVGLRLTQGADSKGY
;
A
#
# COMPACT_ATOMS: atom_id res chain seq x y z
N MET A 1 35.41 -72.96 18.71
CA MET A 1 35.65 -73.96 17.64
C MET A 1 35.45 -73.28 16.28
N LYS A 2 36.41 -73.50 15.36
CA LYS A 2 36.37 -73.43 13.86
C LYS A 2 35.97 -72.10 13.19
N LYS A 3 36.87 -71.33 12.55
CA LYS A 3 37.71 -71.47 11.31
C LYS A 3 36.96 -71.25 9.97
N ILE A 4 37.31 -70.11 9.32
CA ILE A 4 37.73 -69.86 7.90
C ILE A 4 36.99 -70.59 6.77
N GLN A 5 36.53 -69.87 5.73
CA GLN A 5 36.95 -70.14 4.32
C GLN A 5 36.59 -69.04 3.30
N ASP A 6 37.61 -68.65 2.55
CA ASP A 6 37.59 -67.86 1.32
C ASP A 6 36.97 -68.61 0.13
N ASN A 7 36.47 -67.89 -0.89
CA ASN A 7 36.66 -68.35 -2.27
C ASN A 7 36.54 -67.23 -3.32
N TYR A 8 37.67 -66.96 -3.95
CA TYR A 8 37.90 -66.14 -5.12
C TYR A 8 37.84 -67.06 -6.34
N LYS A 9 36.99 -66.76 -7.33
CA LYS A 9 37.10 -67.22 -8.73
C LYS A 9 35.96 -66.63 -9.59
N ASN A 10 36.29 -65.66 -10.43
CA ASN A 10 36.07 -65.73 -11.88
C ASN A 10 36.62 -64.46 -12.56
N LEU A 11 37.95 -64.42 -12.64
CA LEU A 11 38.74 -64.05 -13.81
C LEU A 11 38.39 -65.10 -14.90
N ILE A 12 38.06 -64.87 -16.18
CA ILE A 12 38.53 -63.96 -17.23
C ILE A 12 37.59 -64.16 -18.42
N SER A 13 37.29 -63.13 -19.21
CA SER A 13 37.28 -63.30 -20.67
C SER A 13 37.97 -62.10 -21.31
N LEU A 14 39.07 -62.40 -21.99
CA LEU A 14 40.07 -61.46 -22.49
C LEU A 14 39.98 -61.45 -24.02
N LYS A 15 40.19 -60.24 -24.57
CA LYS A 15 40.63 -59.90 -25.93
C LYS A 15 39.54 -59.71 -27.00
N SER A 16 39.50 -58.48 -27.53
CA SER A 16 40.00 -58.28 -28.88
C SER A 16 40.54 -56.86 -29.07
N LEU A 17 41.56 -56.78 -29.92
CA LEU A 17 42.52 -55.72 -30.17
C LEU A 17 42.20 -55.08 -31.53
N LEU A 18 42.22 -53.74 -31.68
CA LEU A 18 42.74 -52.96 -32.82
C LEU A 18 42.26 -51.48 -32.75
N GLN A 19 43.15 -50.55 -33.07
CA GLN A 19 43.16 -49.08 -32.88
C GLN A 19 42.50 -48.34 -34.09
N PRO A 20 42.59 -47.00 -34.34
CA PRO A 20 43.15 -45.86 -33.59
C PRO A 20 42.29 -44.54 -33.62
N ALA A 21 42.85 -43.46 -33.02
CA ALA A 21 42.67 -42.03 -33.33
C ALA A 21 41.55 -41.19 -32.63
N THR A 22 42.06 -40.25 -31.81
CA THR A 22 41.60 -38.85 -31.58
C THR A 22 40.12 -38.60 -31.28
N VAL A 23 39.80 -38.21 -30.05
CA VAL A 23 39.36 -36.84 -29.68
C VAL A 23 39.54 -36.68 -28.15
N THR A 24 40.50 -35.87 -27.74
CA THR A 24 40.56 -35.31 -26.39
C THR A 24 39.47 -34.26 -26.25
N THR A 25 38.29 -34.62 -25.77
CA THR A 25 37.34 -33.64 -25.22
C THR A 25 37.51 -33.65 -23.71
N ALA A 26 38.51 -32.92 -23.24
CA ALA A 26 38.59 -32.55 -21.84
C ALA A 26 37.29 -31.80 -21.48
N ILE A 27 36.64 -32.25 -20.42
CA ILE A 27 35.46 -31.60 -19.84
C ILE A 27 35.84 -30.13 -19.62
N VAL A 28 35.17 -29.22 -20.33
CA VAL A 28 35.28 -27.78 -20.09
C VAL A 28 34.95 -27.55 -18.61
N PRO A 29 35.84 -26.90 -17.82
CA PRO A 29 35.51 -26.56 -16.45
C PRO A 29 34.22 -25.73 -16.47
N LEU A 30 33.22 -26.14 -15.69
CA LEU A 30 32.05 -25.30 -15.40
C LEU A 30 32.61 -23.98 -14.86
N GLN A 31 32.59 -22.92 -15.67
CA GLN A 31 32.92 -21.60 -15.20
C GLN A 31 32.02 -21.34 -13.99
N PRO A 32 32.56 -20.93 -12.83
CA PRO A 32 31.72 -20.53 -11.72
C PRO A 32 30.74 -19.49 -12.29
N GLN A 33 29.44 -19.76 -12.14
CA GLN A 33 28.45 -18.75 -12.47
C GLN A 33 28.87 -17.51 -11.70
N GLN A 34 29.21 -16.45 -12.41
CA GLN A 34 29.49 -15.16 -11.81
C GLN A 34 28.22 -14.77 -11.07
N GLU A 35 28.16 -15.12 -9.78
CA GLU A 35 27.31 -14.43 -8.83
C GLU A 35 27.63 -12.96 -9.08
N LYS A 36 26.66 -12.24 -9.66
CA LYS A 36 26.79 -10.79 -9.79
C LYS A 36 27.10 -10.31 -8.39
N ILE A 37 28.34 -9.86 -8.18
CA ILE A 37 28.78 -9.29 -6.92
C ILE A 37 28.01 -7.97 -6.85
N ILE A 38 26.77 -8.05 -6.36
CA ILE A 38 25.98 -6.89 -6.02
C ILE A 38 26.79 -6.24 -4.91
N SER A 39 27.28 -5.03 -5.18
CA SER A 39 28.05 -4.27 -4.21
C SER A 39 27.24 -4.12 -2.92
N ASP A 40 27.90 -4.08 -1.77
CA ASP A 40 27.23 -3.86 -0.49
C ASP A 40 26.36 -2.58 -0.51
N TRP A 41 26.76 -1.61 -1.34
CA TRP A 41 26.00 -0.41 -1.64
C TRP A 41 24.66 -0.68 -2.32
N GLU A 42 24.66 -1.44 -3.43
CA GLU A 42 23.43 -1.81 -4.13
C GLU A 42 22.50 -2.63 -3.23
N ARG A 43 23.07 -3.49 -2.37
CA ARG A 43 22.29 -4.23 -1.36
C ARG A 43 21.63 -3.28 -0.36
N LEU A 44 22.34 -2.24 0.09
CA LEU A 44 21.82 -1.23 1.02
C LEU A 44 20.71 -0.39 0.38
N VAL A 45 20.87 -0.01 -0.90
CA VAL A 45 19.83 0.70 -1.68
C VAL A 45 18.59 -0.17 -1.81
N ALA A 46 18.75 -1.44 -2.22
CA ALA A 46 17.63 -2.37 -2.35
C ALA A 46 16.89 -2.58 -1.01
N GLN A 47 17.62 -2.64 0.11
CA GLN A 47 17.02 -2.76 1.43
C GLN A 47 16.25 -1.49 1.83
N THR A 48 16.78 -0.32 1.49
CA THR A 48 16.11 0.97 1.69
C THR A 48 14.78 1.05 0.93
N GLU A 49 14.80 0.66 -0.34
CA GLU A 49 13.60 0.59 -1.18
C GLU A 49 12.58 -0.40 -0.62
N ARG A 50 13.04 -1.57 -0.18
CA ARG A 50 12.19 -2.59 0.46
C ARG A 50 11.49 -2.06 1.71
N ILE A 51 12.21 -1.35 2.59
CA ILE A 51 11.62 -0.74 3.79
C ILE A 51 10.54 0.27 3.38
N ASN A 52 10.83 1.14 2.43
CA ASN A 52 9.88 2.13 1.94
C ASN A 52 8.65 1.49 1.26
N GLN A 53 8.83 0.35 0.60
CA GLN A 53 7.72 -0.38 -0.01
C GLN A 53 6.81 -1.02 1.05
N MET A 54 7.38 -1.72 2.04
CA MET A 54 6.61 -2.27 3.16
C MET A 54 5.87 -1.18 3.95
N ALA A 55 6.49 0.00 4.08
CA ALA A 55 5.85 1.16 4.69
C ALA A 55 4.61 1.64 3.91
N LYS A 56 4.64 1.63 2.58
CA LYS A 56 3.47 1.96 1.74
C LYS A 56 2.38 0.91 1.87
N GLU A 57 2.75 -0.37 1.90
CA GLU A 57 1.81 -1.48 2.09
C GLU A 57 1.12 -1.38 3.45
N LEU A 58 1.88 -1.06 4.50
CA LEU A 58 1.34 -0.82 5.83
C LEU A 58 0.36 0.37 5.85
N GLU A 59 0.72 1.49 5.20
CA GLU A 59 -0.19 2.64 5.05
C GLU A 59 -1.51 2.22 4.37
N GLY A 60 -1.43 1.44 3.29
CA GLY A 60 -2.60 0.91 2.59
C GLY A 60 -3.47 0.02 3.49
N ALA A 61 -2.85 -0.92 4.20
CA ALA A 61 -3.55 -1.84 5.10
C ALA A 61 -4.25 -1.10 6.25
N ILE A 62 -3.64 -0.04 6.79
CA ILE A 62 -4.28 0.78 7.85
C ILE A 62 -5.50 1.52 7.31
N LEU A 63 -5.44 2.05 6.07
CA LEU A 63 -6.58 2.69 5.41
C LEU A 63 -7.71 1.69 5.10
N GLU A 64 -7.36 0.47 4.71
CA GLU A 64 -8.32 -0.60 4.50
C GLU A 64 -9.02 -1.00 5.81
N LEU A 65 -8.26 -1.18 6.90
CA LEU A 65 -8.82 -1.45 8.23
C LEU A 65 -9.85 -0.37 8.64
N LYS A 66 -9.52 0.91 8.41
CA LYS A 66 -10.45 2.01 8.65
C LYS A 66 -11.74 1.87 7.83
N THR A 67 -11.61 1.50 6.57
CA THR A 67 -12.75 1.33 5.66
C THR A 67 -13.66 0.21 6.13
N ILE A 68 -13.08 -0.92 6.54
CA ILE A 68 -13.81 -2.06 7.11
C ILE A 68 -14.54 -1.66 8.40
N ALA A 69 -13.84 -1.02 9.34
CA ALA A 69 -14.43 -0.57 10.60
C ALA A 69 -15.56 0.47 10.40
N SER A 70 -15.40 1.37 9.41
CA SER A 70 -16.42 2.35 9.05
C SER A 70 -17.65 1.69 8.41
N THR A 71 -17.44 0.70 7.55
CA THR A 71 -18.51 -0.09 6.92
C THR A 71 -19.27 -0.91 7.96
N PHE A 72 -18.57 -1.50 8.92
CA PHE A 72 -19.20 -2.22 10.02
C PHE A 72 -20.11 -1.29 10.85
N LYS A 73 -19.64 -0.07 11.14
CA LYS A 73 -20.43 0.95 11.86
C LYS A 73 -21.71 1.33 11.12
N THR A 74 -21.69 1.41 9.78
CA THR A 74 -22.90 1.75 8.99
C THR A 74 -23.86 0.57 8.85
N GLN A 75 -23.36 -0.66 8.76
CA GLN A 75 -24.19 -1.87 8.59
C GLN A 75 -24.87 -2.32 9.89
N HIS A 76 -24.32 -1.98 11.05
CA HIS A 76 -24.83 -2.42 12.35
C HIS A 76 -25.20 -1.26 13.28
N PRO A 77 -26.19 -0.41 12.93
CA PRO A 77 -26.62 0.71 13.77
C PRO A 77 -27.31 0.29 15.08
N LEU A 78 -27.72 -0.98 15.21
CA LEU A 78 -28.42 -1.54 16.38
C LEU A 78 -27.51 -2.22 17.40
N VAL A 79 -26.22 -2.40 17.10
CA VAL A 79 -25.24 -2.80 18.12
C VAL A 79 -25.08 -1.60 19.05
N ARG A 80 -25.32 -1.80 20.36
CA ARG A 80 -25.33 -0.74 21.40
C ARG A 80 -24.32 0.35 21.07
N GLU A 81 -24.76 1.62 21.06
CA GLU A 81 -23.93 2.80 20.79
C GLU A 81 -22.58 2.77 21.56
N GLU A 82 -22.56 2.16 22.75
CA GLU A 82 -21.38 1.96 23.59
C GLU A 82 -20.27 1.09 22.95
N LEU A 83 -20.63 0.08 22.16
CA LEU A 83 -19.68 -0.81 21.46
C LEU A 83 -19.27 -0.23 20.10
N CYS A 84 -20.20 0.37 19.35
CA CYS A 84 -19.94 0.93 18.02
C CYS A 84 -19.06 2.18 18.02
N ASN A 85 -19.04 2.93 19.13
CA ASN A 85 -18.21 4.13 19.25
C ASN A 85 -16.72 3.81 19.44
N ASN A 86 -16.35 2.57 19.80
CA ASN A 86 -14.99 2.18 20.17
C ASN A 86 -14.38 1.04 19.33
N ILE A 87 -14.99 0.64 18.20
CA ILE A 87 -14.49 -0.47 17.36
C ILE A 87 -13.05 -0.23 16.91
N CYS A 88 -12.71 1.01 16.59
CA CYS A 88 -11.34 1.40 16.27
C CYS A 88 -11.15 2.87 16.65
N GLN A 89 -10.19 3.15 17.54
CA GLN A 89 -9.79 4.50 17.88
C GLN A 89 -8.60 4.89 17.00
N TYR A 90 -8.76 5.97 16.25
CA TYR A 90 -7.77 6.36 15.27
C TYR A 90 -6.92 7.52 15.78
N PHE A 91 -5.62 7.34 15.69
CA PHE A 91 -4.63 8.36 15.98
C PHE A 91 -3.77 8.62 14.75
N VAL A 92 -3.05 9.74 14.76
CA VAL A 92 -1.99 9.96 13.77
C VAL A 92 -0.89 8.95 14.03
N VAL A 93 -0.66 8.05 13.08
CA VAL A 93 0.36 7.01 13.19
C VAL A 93 1.60 7.43 12.41
N GLY A 94 2.78 7.10 12.94
CA GLY A 94 4.04 7.30 12.22
C GLY A 94 4.40 6.01 11.47
N VAL A 95 4.76 6.12 10.20
CA VAL A 95 5.28 5.00 9.41
C VAL A 95 6.76 5.26 9.09
N PRO A 96 7.64 4.26 9.24
CA PRO A 96 9.05 4.39 8.88
C PRO A 96 9.24 4.80 7.43
N CYS A 97 10.23 5.64 7.18
CA CYS A 97 10.63 6.08 5.86
C CYS A 97 12.14 6.27 5.86
N VAL A 98 12.81 5.71 4.88
CA VAL A 98 14.23 5.92 4.67
C VAL A 98 14.41 6.92 3.52
N LYS A 99 15.14 7.99 3.78
CA LYS A 99 15.46 9.03 2.79
C LYS A 99 16.95 9.00 2.48
N GLN A 100 17.29 9.09 1.20
CA GLN A 100 18.66 9.34 0.78
C GLN A 100 18.89 10.86 0.77
N LYS A 101 20.03 11.29 1.34
CA LYS A 101 20.48 12.67 1.32
C LYS A 101 21.33 12.95 0.07
N PRO A 102 21.59 14.24 -0.23
CA PRO A 102 22.52 14.62 -1.31
C PRO A 102 23.97 14.16 -1.08
N ASP A 103 24.36 13.89 0.18
CA ASP A 103 25.67 13.33 0.55
C ASP A 103 25.71 11.80 0.43
N GLU A 104 24.75 11.21 -0.28
CA GLU A 104 24.51 9.77 -0.45
C GLU A 104 24.14 9.01 0.83
N SER A 105 24.22 9.63 2.01
CA SER A 105 23.86 8.97 3.28
C SER A 105 22.35 8.71 3.38
N PHE A 106 21.97 7.70 4.16
CA PHE A 106 20.57 7.38 4.44
C PHE A 106 20.15 7.88 5.82
N ILE A 107 18.94 8.41 5.90
CA ILE A 107 18.28 8.74 7.17
C ILE A 107 17.04 7.88 7.31
N LEU A 108 16.99 7.09 8.38
CA LEU A 108 15.76 6.50 8.86
C LEU A 108 14.95 7.56 9.61
N THR A 109 13.76 7.84 9.13
CA THR A 109 12.83 8.82 9.70
C THR A 109 11.43 8.24 9.78
N MET A 110 10.49 9.01 10.34
CA MET A 110 9.08 8.65 10.45
C MET A 110 8.24 9.68 9.70
N ARG A 111 7.36 9.21 8.81
CA ARG A 111 6.35 10.05 8.17
C ARG A 111 5.02 9.88 8.90
N LYS A 112 4.35 10.98 9.22
CA LYS A 112 3.01 10.95 9.81
C LYS A 112 1.99 10.55 8.74
N VAL A 113 1.23 9.50 9.01
CA VAL A 113 0.07 9.07 8.23
C VAL A 113 -1.17 9.52 8.98
N ASP A 114 -1.92 10.42 8.35
CA ASP A 114 -3.16 10.96 8.90
C ASP A 114 -4.35 10.33 8.17
N LEU A 115 -4.93 9.32 8.80
CA LEU A 115 -6.05 8.55 8.25
C LEU A 115 -7.30 9.40 7.99
N PHE A 116 -7.40 10.60 8.58
CA PHE A 116 -8.58 11.47 8.55
C PHE A 116 -8.40 12.70 7.68
N ARG A 117 -7.25 12.83 6.99
CA ARG A 117 -6.99 13.99 6.14
C ARG A 117 -8.08 14.21 5.09
N ALA A 118 -8.38 13.19 4.30
CA ALA A 118 -9.39 13.29 3.23
C ALA A 118 -10.79 13.60 3.78
N GLU A 119 -11.18 13.01 4.91
CA GLU A 119 -12.48 13.26 5.54
C GLU A 119 -12.60 14.66 6.13
N ARG A 120 -11.54 15.18 6.78
CA ARG A 120 -11.53 16.55 7.28
C ARG A 120 -11.61 17.55 6.13
N GLU A 121 -10.84 17.34 5.07
CA GLU A 121 -10.87 18.17 3.87
C GLU A 121 -12.27 18.14 3.21
N ALA A 122 -12.86 16.95 3.06
CA ALA A 122 -14.23 16.79 2.55
C ALA A 122 -15.27 17.46 3.45
N GLY A 123 -15.13 17.36 4.78
CA GLY A 123 -16.01 18.00 5.76
C GLY A 123 -15.95 19.52 5.69
N LEU A 124 -14.74 20.09 5.57
CA LEU A 124 -14.54 21.53 5.39
C LEU A 124 -15.20 22.01 4.09
N LEU A 125 -14.98 21.29 2.99
CA LEU A 125 -15.58 21.61 1.69
C LEU A 125 -17.11 21.55 1.75
N ALA A 126 -17.68 20.48 2.30
CA ALA A 126 -19.12 20.33 2.46
C ALA A 126 -19.70 21.47 3.32
N HIS A 127 -18.99 21.88 4.37
CA HIS A 127 -19.40 23.01 5.20
C HIS A 127 -19.43 24.33 4.39
N GLN A 128 -18.36 24.62 3.63
CA GLN A 128 -18.29 25.80 2.77
C GLN A 128 -19.43 25.83 1.74
N LEU A 129 -19.72 24.69 1.09
CA LEU A 129 -20.82 24.57 0.13
C LEU A 129 -22.19 24.82 0.76
N ARG A 130 -22.43 24.30 1.97
CA ARG A 130 -23.68 24.56 2.72
C ARG A 130 -23.83 26.04 3.06
N GLN A 131 -22.76 26.70 3.51
CA GLN A 131 -22.80 28.14 3.80
C GLN A 131 -23.06 28.98 2.56
N GLN A 132 -22.41 28.66 1.44
CA GLN A 132 -22.62 29.35 0.17
C GLN A 132 -24.06 29.17 -0.32
N THR A 133 -24.61 27.96 -0.21
CA THR A 133 -25.99 27.65 -0.58
C THR A 133 -26.98 28.41 0.30
N LYS A 134 -26.77 28.45 1.62
CA LYS A 134 -27.59 29.22 2.56
C LYS A 134 -27.63 30.71 2.20
N LYS A 135 -26.48 31.31 1.88
CA LYS A 135 -26.39 32.71 1.43
C LYS A 135 -27.16 32.96 0.12
N ARG A 136 -27.07 32.03 -0.84
CA ARG A 136 -27.81 32.11 -2.11
C ARG A 136 -29.32 31.98 -1.92
N LEU A 137 -29.77 31.08 -1.07
CA LEU A 137 -31.20 30.89 -0.79
C LEU A 137 -31.79 32.10 -0.05
N ALA A 138 -31.07 32.66 0.93
CA ALA A 138 -31.50 33.86 1.64
C ALA A 138 -31.64 35.07 0.70
N SER A 139 -30.69 35.28 -0.23
CA SER A 139 -30.78 36.38 -1.20
C SER A 139 -31.92 36.20 -2.22
N GLN A 140 -32.22 34.96 -2.62
CA GLN A 140 -33.38 34.65 -3.46
C GLN A 140 -34.71 34.90 -2.73
N GLN A 141 -34.82 34.55 -1.44
CA GLN A 141 -36.00 34.84 -0.63
C GLN A 141 -36.22 36.34 -0.47
N HIS A 142 -35.18 37.13 -0.22
CA HIS A 142 -35.29 38.59 -0.18
C HIS A 142 -35.79 39.19 -1.50
N ARG A 143 -35.35 38.68 -2.65
CA ARG A 143 -35.86 39.12 -3.96
C ARG A 143 -37.33 38.76 -4.17
N LYS A 144 -37.75 37.54 -3.82
CA LYS A 144 -39.15 37.12 -3.91
C LYS A 144 -40.07 37.95 -3.02
N ASN A 145 -39.66 38.23 -1.78
CA ASN A 145 -40.43 39.07 -0.86
C ASN A 145 -40.56 40.51 -1.36
N LYS A 146 -39.52 41.05 -2.00
CA LYS A 146 -39.56 42.41 -2.58
C LYS A 146 -40.44 42.52 -3.83
N VAL A 147 -40.56 41.45 -4.62
CA VAL A 147 -41.49 41.38 -5.77
C VAL A 147 -42.93 41.17 -5.30
N GLY A 148 -43.16 40.31 -4.30
CA GLY A 148 -44.48 40.12 -3.68
C GLY A 148 -45.04 41.41 -3.07
N LEU A 149 -44.18 42.21 -2.40
CA LEU A 149 -44.58 43.50 -1.82
C LEU A 149 -44.94 44.56 -2.88
N ARG A 150 -44.36 44.49 -4.10
CA ARG A 150 -44.69 45.41 -5.19
C ARG A 150 -46.00 45.07 -5.89
N LEU A 151 -46.39 43.79 -5.92
CA LEU A 151 -47.63 43.34 -6.55
C LEU A 151 -48.86 43.65 -5.67
N THR A 152 -48.70 43.72 -4.35
CA THR A 152 -49.80 44.11 -3.45
C THR A 152 -49.98 45.63 -3.35
N GLN A 153 -48.96 46.42 -3.64
CA GLN A 153 -49.05 47.90 -3.65
C GLN A 153 -49.59 48.50 -4.95
N GLY A 154 -49.75 47.69 -6.02
CA GLY A 154 -50.28 48.14 -7.32
C GLY A 154 -51.78 47.89 -7.53
N ALA A 155 -52.47 47.23 -6.58
CA ALA A 155 -53.88 46.87 -6.72
C ALA A 155 -54.85 47.93 -6.19
N ASP A 156 -54.40 48.88 -5.36
CA ASP A 156 -55.26 49.86 -4.67
C ASP A 156 -55.35 51.23 -5.39
N SER A 157 -55.03 51.31 -6.68
CA SER A 157 -55.01 52.59 -7.42
C SER A 157 -55.81 52.57 -8.73
N LYS A 158 -57.05 52.07 -8.67
CA LYS A 158 -58.09 52.37 -9.67
C LYS A 158 -59.44 52.55 -8.98
N GLY A 159 -59.60 53.72 -8.38
CA GLY A 159 -60.89 54.25 -7.97
C GLY A 159 -60.98 55.70 -8.43
N TYR A 160 -61.60 55.90 -9.59
CA TYR A 160 -62.37 57.09 -9.98
C TYR A 160 -63.36 56.66 -11.06
#